data_AF-A0A7V9Q1P7-F1
#
_entry.id   AF-A0A7V9Q1P7-F1
#
_cell.length_a   1.000
_cell.length_b   1.000
_cell.length_c   1.000
_cell.angle_alpha   90.00
_cell.angle_beta   90.00
_cell.angle_gamma   90.00
#
_symmetry.space_group_name_H-M   'P 1'
#
loop_
_entity.id
_entity.type
_entity.pdbx_description
1 polymer ?
#
loop_
_entity_poly.entity_id
_entity_poly.type
_entity_poly.pdbx_seq_one_letter_code
_entity_poly.pdbx_strand_id
1 'polypeptide(L)'
;MSTLAFVLFWVLLAAILVLVAFRTTRGRAKTRKVGRQLPKTWIPAFIVATIVFGVVIPALVVARMNTRTDIPAVNVANLTTQELHGQELFGQRCRNCHTLAAAKASAKVGPNLDELRPPAGLVLNAIEEGRSRGNGQMAADLVEGEDAEAVAAFVAKASGATRE
;
A
#
# COMPACT_ATOMS: atom_id res chain seq x y z
N MET A 1 13.73 -5.50 9.13
CA MET A 1 14.42 -4.89 10.29
C MET A 1 13.98 -3.44 10.55
N SER A 2 13.68 -2.64 9.54
CA SER A 2 13.22 -1.23 9.68
C SER A 2 11.83 -1.05 10.31
N THR A 3 10.88 -1.96 10.06
CA THR A 3 9.51 -1.87 10.60
C THR A 3 9.44 -2.10 12.11
N LEU A 4 10.19 -3.07 12.63
CA LEU A 4 10.26 -3.34 14.07
C LEU A 4 10.84 -2.16 14.86
N ALA A 5 11.92 -1.54 14.36
CA ALA A 5 12.51 -0.36 15.00
C ALA A 5 11.54 0.83 15.00
N PHE A 6 10.81 1.03 13.90
CA PHE A 6 9.79 2.08 13.80
C PHE A 6 8.63 1.86 14.79
N VAL A 7 8.13 0.62 14.90
CA VAL A 7 7.05 0.28 15.84
C VAL A 7 7.52 0.40 17.29
N LEU A 8 8.71 -0.11 17.62
CA LEU A 8 9.26 -0.01 18.97
C LEU A 8 9.49 1.43 19.41
N PHE A 9 9.96 2.30 18.52
CA PHE A 9 10.10 3.72 18.80
C PHE A 9 8.78 4.36 19.24
N TRP A 10 7.68 4.12 18.50
CA TRP A 10 6.37 4.66 18.84
C TRP A 10 5.77 4.04 20.12
N VAL A 11 5.96 2.75 20.34
CA VAL A 11 5.51 2.06 21.57
C VAL A 11 6.22 2.61 22.79
N LEU A 12 7.55 2.80 22.72
CA LEU A 12 8.33 3.37 23.82
C LEU A 12 7.95 4.83 24.08
N LEU A 13 7.75 5.63 23.03
CA LEU A 13 7.31 7.02 23.15
C LEU A 13 5.94 7.11 23.83
N ALA A 14 4.99 6.25 23.46
CA ALA A 14 3.68 6.16 24.11
C ALA A 14 3.79 5.73 25.58
N ALA A 15 4.59 4.70 25.88
CA ALA A 15 4.81 4.24 27.25
C ALA A 15 5.44 5.32 28.14
N ILE A 16 6.39 6.09 27.61
CA ILE A 16 7.02 7.22 28.30
C ILE A 16 5.99 8.31 28.58
N LEU A 17 5.17 8.70 27.61
CA LEU A 17 4.12 9.70 27.80
C LEU A 17 3.11 9.28 28.86
N VAL A 18 2.70 8.01 28.85
CA VAL A 18 1.78 7.43 29.84
C VAL A 18 2.41 7.43 31.24
N LEU A 19 3.67 7.02 31.37
CA LEU A 19 4.39 7.04 32.65
C LEU A 19 4.60 8.46 33.18
N VAL A 20 4.86 9.43 32.30
CA VAL A 20 4.96 10.85 32.66
C VAL A 20 3.60 11.37 33.13
N ALA A 21 2.51 11.04 32.43
CA ALA A 21 1.15 11.40 32.84
C ALA A 21 0.81 10.83 34.22
N PHE A 22 1.04 9.54 34.46
CA PHE A 22 0.78 8.91 35.77
C PHE A 22 1.66 9.44 36.91
N ARG A 23 2.87 9.93 36.62
CA ARG A 23 3.70 10.62 37.62
C ARG A 23 3.14 12.00 38.01
N THR A 24 2.42 12.66 37.11
CA THR A 24 1.83 13.98 37.39
C THR A 24 0.53 13.93 38.20
N THR A 25 -0.14 12.77 38.32
CA THR A 25 -1.44 12.65 39.02
C THR A 25 -1.34 12.31 40.51
N ARG A 26 -0.19 11.82 41.00
CA ARG A 26 0.01 11.44 42.41
C ARG A 26 0.48 12.57 43.34
N GLY A 27 0.59 13.80 42.83
CA GLY A 27 0.93 14.99 43.60
C GLY A 27 -0.31 15.77 44.05
N ARG A 28 -0.69 15.59 45.33
CA ARG A 28 -1.45 16.50 46.22
C ARG A 28 -2.13 17.72 45.55
N ALA A 29 -3.46 17.75 45.66
CA ALA A 29 -4.26 18.96 45.47
C ALA A 29 -3.72 20.12 46.32
N LYS A 30 -2.90 20.97 45.71
CA LYS A 30 -2.87 22.39 46.02
C LYS A 30 -3.44 23.07 44.80
N THR A 31 -4.53 23.82 45.00
CA THR A 31 -5.06 24.83 44.09
C THR A 31 -4.00 25.92 43.89
N ARG A 32 -2.94 25.57 43.20
CA ARG A 32 -2.04 26.53 42.61
C ARG A 32 -2.76 26.94 41.34
N LYS A 33 -3.06 28.23 41.19
CA LYS A 33 -3.36 28.82 39.88
C LYS A 33 -2.14 28.57 38.99
N VAL A 34 -2.04 27.37 38.44
CA VAL A 34 -1.01 27.04 37.47
C VAL A 34 -1.54 27.61 36.17
N GLY A 35 -1.37 28.93 36.01
CA GLY A 35 -1.17 29.48 34.68
C GLY A 35 0.09 28.83 34.14
N ARG A 36 0.01 27.58 33.67
CA ARG A 36 1.05 26.96 32.86
C ARG A 36 0.89 27.61 31.51
N GLN A 37 1.31 28.88 31.42
CA GLN A 37 1.59 29.48 30.13
C GLN A 37 2.60 28.53 29.49
N LEU A 38 2.15 27.72 28.53
CA LEU A 38 3.04 27.09 27.57
C LEU A 38 3.97 28.22 27.11
N PRO A 39 5.30 28.07 27.20
CA PRO A 39 6.18 29.13 26.76
C PRO A 39 5.75 29.52 25.35
N LYS A 40 5.44 30.80 25.12
CA LYS A 40 4.79 31.30 23.89
C LYS A 40 5.53 30.90 22.60
N THR A 41 6.78 30.44 22.74
CA THR A 41 7.67 29.88 21.71
C THR A 41 7.35 28.44 21.28
N TRP A 42 6.57 27.67 22.04
CA TRP A 42 6.19 26.29 21.68
C TRP A 42 5.04 26.23 20.66
N ILE A 43 4.14 27.22 20.68
CA ILE A 43 3.05 27.32 19.71
C ILE A 43 3.58 27.45 18.27
N PRO A 44 4.51 28.37 17.95
CA PRO A 44 5.04 28.46 16.59
C PRO A 44 5.85 27.21 16.19
N ALA A 45 6.58 26.58 17.13
CA ALA A 45 7.31 25.35 16.85
C ALA A 45 6.36 24.18 16.49
N PHE A 46 5.23 24.06 17.18
CA PHE A 46 4.21 23.04 16.89
C PHE A 46 3.52 23.30 15.54
N ILE A 47 3.21 24.56 15.22
CA ILE A 47 2.63 24.94 13.92
C ILE A 47 3.61 24.62 12.79
N VAL A 48 4.89 25.00 12.94
CA VAL A 48 5.93 24.68 11.94
C VAL A 48 6.09 23.18 11.77
N ALA A 49 6.16 22.42 12.86
CA ALA A 49 6.25 20.96 12.79
C ALA A 49 5.04 20.35 12.06
N THR A 50 3.83 20.85 12.33
CA THR A 50 2.59 20.37 11.67
C THR A 50 2.57 20.72 10.19
N ILE A 51 3.04 21.90 9.80
CA ILE A 51 3.15 22.29 8.38
C ILE A 51 4.22 21.44 7.68
N VAL A 52 5.37 21.21 8.32
CA VAL A 52 6.45 20.41 7.76
C VAL A 52 6.02 18.96 7.58
N PHE A 53 5.47 18.31 8.61
CA PHE A 53 5.04 16.91 8.54
C PHE A 53 3.72 16.71 7.80
N GLY A 54 2.79 17.66 7.87
CA GLY A 54 1.46 17.56 7.28
C GLY A 54 1.38 18.00 5.82
N VAL A 55 2.27 18.90 5.38
CA VAL A 55 2.22 19.47 4.01
C VAL A 55 3.54 19.28 3.28
N VAL A 56 4.67 19.72 3.85
CA VAL A 56 5.95 19.75 3.13
C VAL A 56 6.47 18.34 2.84
N ILE A 57 6.49 17.45 3.84
CA ILE A 57 6.96 16.08 3.68
C ILE A 57 6.07 15.31 2.68
N PRO A 58 4.73 15.29 2.81
CA PRO A 58 3.86 14.66 1.81
C PRO A 58 4.05 15.23 0.40
N ALA A 59 4.12 16.55 0.25
CA ALA A 59 4.32 17.18 -1.06
C ALA A 59 5.67 16.78 -1.69
N LEU A 60 6.74 16.72 -0.89
CA LEU A 60 8.04 16.26 -1.35
C LEU A 60 8.02 14.78 -1.76
N VAL A 61 7.32 13.93 -1.01
CA VAL A 61 7.16 12.51 -1.36
C VAL A 61 6.42 12.35 -2.69
N VAL A 62 5.31 13.08 -2.89
CA VAL A 62 4.54 13.04 -4.15
C VAL A 62 5.39 13.53 -5.32
N ALA A 63 6.11 14.66 -5.16
CA ALA A 63 7.00 15.18 -6.20
C ALA A 63 8.14 14.19 -6.55
N ARG A 64 8.67 13.47 -5.56
CA ARG A 64 9.69 12.43 -5.76
C ARG A 64 9.12 11.15 -6.38
N MET A 65 7.86 10.81 -6.15
CA MET A 65 7.21 9.67 -6.81
C MET A 65 7.01 9.90 -8.30
N ASN A 66 6.62 11.11 -8.71
CA ASN A 66 6.42 11.45 -10.12
C ASN A 66 7.70 11.47 -10.96
N THR A 67 8.87 11.49 -10.32
CA THR A 67 10.19 11.66 -10.97
C THR A 67 11.07 10.41 -10.90
N ARG A 68 10.62 9.30 -10.29
CA ARG A 68 11.37 8.04 -10.26
C ARG A 68 11.05 7.19 -11.49
N THR A 69 12.08 6.97 -12.29
CA THR A 69 12.09 6.04 -13.44
C THR A 69 12.69 4.67 -13.11
N ASP A 70 13.02 4.44 -11.84
CA ASP A 70 13.97 3.41 -11.39
C ASP A 70 13.33 2.41 -10.40
N ILE A 71 12.01 2.21 -10.53
CA ILE A 71 11.36 0.99 -10.06
C ILE A 71 11.47 -0.04 -11.20
N PRO A 72 11.81 -1.31 -10.95
CA PRO A 72 11.78 -2.39 -11.95
C PRO A 72 10.34 -2.74 -12.41
N ALA A 73 9.53 -1.72 -12.68
CA ALA A 73 8.18 -1.76 -13.21
C ALA A 73 8.23 -1.52 -14.73
N VAL A 74 9.11 -2.25 -15.42
CA VAL A 74 9.47 -2.04 -16.85
C VAL A 74 8.25 -2.09 -17.79
N ASN A 75 7.08 -2.57 -17.35
CA ASN A 75 5.93 -2.79 -18.24
C ASN A 75 4.64 -2.01 -17.93
N VAL A 76 4.60 -1.13 -16.92
CA VAL A 76 3.38 -0.32 -16.61
C VAL A 76 3.45 1.14 -17.07
N ALA A 77 4.60 1.61 -17.54
CA ALA A 77 4.76 2.99 -18.00
C ALA A 77 4.03 3.29 -19.34
N ASN A 78 3.68 2.25 -20.10
CA ASN A 78 3.03 2.36 -21.41
C ASN A 78 1.84 1.41 -21.53
N LEU A 79 0.88 1.49 -20.59
CA LEU A 79 -0.35 0.70 -20.67
C LEU A 79 -1.33 1.32 -21.67
N THR A 80 -2.02 0.49 -22.45
CA THR A 80 -3.18 0.92 -23.25
C THR A 80 -4.36 1.23 -22.33
N THR A 81 -5.40 1.88 -22.84
CA THR A 81 -6.64 2.14 -22.08
C THR A 81 -7.25 0.86 -21.52
N GLN A 82 -7.21 -0.23 -22.29
CA GLN A 82 -7.69 -1.54 -21.88
C GLN A 82 -6.82 -2.12 -20.74
N GLU A 83 -5.50 -2.05 -20.86
CA GLU A 83 -4.60 -2.57 -19.82
C GLU A 83 -4.64 -1.73 -18.53
N LEU A 84 -4.91 -0.42 -18.63
CA LEU A 84 -5.17 0.44 -17.47
C LEU A 84 -6.46 0.03 -16.74
N HIS A 85 -7.52 -0.25 -17.50
CA HIS A 85 -8.76 -0.79 -16.93
C HIS A 85 -8.52 -2.15 -16.27
N GLY A 86 -7.76 -3.03 -16.91
CA GLY A 86 -7.33 -4.31 -16.35
C GLY A 86 -6.51 -4.17 -15.06
N GLN A 87 -5.63 -3.16 -14.98
CA GLN A 87 -4.88 -2.86 -13.77
C GLN A 87 -5.79 -2.46 -12.60
N GLU A 88 -6.80 -1.63 -12.86
CA GLU A 88 -7.76 -1.19 -11.85
C GLU A 88 -8.58 -2.39 -11.34
N LEU A 89 -9.13 -3.18 -12.25
CA LEU A 89 -9.88 -4.40 -11.92
C LEU A 89 -9.03 -5.41 -11.14
N PHE A 90 -7.76 -5.60 -11.54
CA PHE A 90 -6.83 -6.45 -10.80
C PHE A 90 -6.65 -5.96 -9.35
N GLY A 91 -6.54 -4.64 -9.16
CA GLY A 91 -6.47 -4.02 -7.83
C GLY A 91 -7.70 -4.30 -6.97
N GLN A 92 -8.88 -4.35 -7.58
CA GLN A 92 -10.15 -4.59 -6.88
C GLN A 92 -10.40 -6.07 -6.58
N ARG A 93 -10.07 -6.98 -7.51
CA ARG A 93 -10.50 -8.38 -7.47
C ARG A 93 -9.38 -9.38 -7.18
N CYS A 94 -8.14 -9.10 -7.59
CA CYS A 94 -7.07 -10.10 -7.65
C CYS A 94 -5.92 -9.84 -6.66
N ARG A 95 -5.65 -8.56 -6.34
CA ARG A 95 -4.55 -8.09 -5.49
C ARG A 95 -4.44 -8.77 -4.13
N ASN A 96 -5.58 -9.12 -3.53
CA ASN A 96 -5.61 -9.72 -2.19
C ASN A 96 -5.24 -11.20 -2.18
N CYS A 97 -5.13 -11.82 -3.35
CA CYS A 97 -4.76 -13.23 -3.48
C CYS A 97 -3.39 -13.40 -4.13
N HIS A 98 -3.07 -12.61 -5.15
CA HIS A 98 -1.87 -12.78 -5.96
C HIS A 98 -0.75 -11.79 -5.62
N THR A 99 0.48 -12.20 -5.91
CA THR A 99 1.62 -11.28 -6.00
C THR A 99 1.78 -10.82 -7.44
N LEU A 100 1.90 -9.50 -7.64
CA LEU A 100 2.19 -8.86 -8.91
C LEU A 100 2.76 -7.47 -8.62
N ALA A 101 4.06 -7.29 -8.80
CA ALA A 101 4.79 -6.08 -8.42
C ALA A 101 4.28 -4.84 -9.15
N ALA A 102 3.97 -4.99 -10.44
CA ALA A 102 3.37 -3.97 -11.29
C ALA A 102 2.04 -3.41 -10.78
N ALA A 103 1.28 -4.21 -10.02
CA ALA A 103 0.03 -3.81 -9.39
C ALA A 103 0.17 -3.53 -7.88
N LYS A 104 1.41 -3.47 -7.36
CA LYS A 104 1.73 -3.35 -5.93
C LYS A 104 1.02 -4.42 -5.08
N ALA A 105 0.82 -5.60 -5.64
CA ALA A 105 0.20 -6.74 -4.97
C ALA A 105 1.28 -7.70 -4.44
N SER A 106 1.07 -8.20 -3.23
CA SER A 106 2.07 -9.04 -2.51
C SER A 106 1.42 -10.19 -1.72
N ALA A 107 0.16 -10.50 -2.04
CA ALA A 107 -0.55 -11.59 -1.40
C ALA A 107 -0.02 -12.95 -1.86
N LYS A 108 -0.12 -13.95 -0.98
CA LYS A 108 0.46 -15.29 -1.16
C LYS A 108 -0.59 -16.41 -1.15
N VAL A 109 -1.86 -16.06 -1.39
CA VAL A 109 -2.95 -17.04 -1.43
C VAL A 109 -2.93 -17.77 -2.78
N GLY A 110 -2.76 -17.01 -3.86
CA GLY A 110 -2.52 -17.51 -5.21
C GLY A 110 -1.03 -17.48 -5.58
N PRO A 111 -0.68 -18.01 -6.77
CA PRO A 111 0.67 -17.98 -7.29
C PRO A 111 1.21 -16.55 -7.45
N ASN A 112 2.54 -16.43 -7.38
CA ASN A 112 3.24 -15.21 -7.75
C ASN A 112 3.24 -15.06 -9.27
N LEU A 113 2.56 -14.02 -9.78
CA LEU A 113 2.40 -13.79 -11.21
C LEU A 113 3.66 -13.20 -11.85
N ASP A 114 4.53 -12.53 -11.08
CA ASP A 114 5.84 -12.06 -11.56
C ASP A 114 6.78 -13.24 -11.87
N GLU A 115 6.62 -14.35 -11.15
CA GLU A 115 7.36 -15.60 -11.33
C GLU A 115 6.70 -16.50 -12.39
N LEU A 116 5.38 -16.67 -12.30
CA LEU A 116 4.63 -17.56 -13.19
C LEU A 116 4.58 -17.05 -14.63
N ARG A 117 4.53 -15.72 -14.81
CA ARG A 117 4.45 -15.03 -16.12
C ARG A 117 3.44 -15.67 -17.08
N PRO A 118 2.17 -15.82 -16.66
CA PRO A 118 1.17 -16.50 -17.47
C PRO A 118 0.83 -15.68 -18.73
N PRO A 119 0.68 -16.32 -19.91
CA PRO A 119 0.14 -15.65 -21.09
C PRO A 119 -1.32 -15.28 -20.87
N ALA A 120 -1.82 -14.29 -21.63
CA ALA A 120 -3.17 -13.74 -21.43
C ALA A 120 -4.27 -14.81 -21.52
N GLY A 121 -4.17 -15.76 -22.46
CA GLY A 121 -5.17 -16.83 -22.58
C GLY A 121 -5.26 -17.73 -21.34
N LEU A 122 -4.13 -17.99 -20.66
CA LEU A 122 -4.13 -18.77 -19.41
C LEU A 122 -4.75 -17.98 -18.27
N VAL A 123 -4.51 -16.67 -18.22
CA VAL A 123 -5.14 -15.78 -17.23
C VAL A 123 -6.64 -15.72 -17.44
N LEU A 124 -7.09 -15.54 -18.68
CA LEU A 124 -8.51 -15.49 -19.03
C LEU A 124 -9.22 -16.80 -18.65
N ASN A 125 -8.66 -17.95 -19.04
CA ASN A 125 -9.20 -19.25 -18.65
C ASN A 125 -9.26 -19.44 -17.12
N ALA A 126 -8.25 -18.96 -16.39
CA ALA A 126 -8.26 -19.03 -14.94
C ALA A 126 -9.33 -18.12 -14.30
N ILE A 127 -9.65 -16.98 -14.92
CA ILE A 127 -10.73 -16.09 -14.48
C ILE A 127 -12.09 -16.75 -14.74
N GLU A 128 -12.30 -17.30 -15.93
CA GLU A 128 -13.57 -17.91 -16.35
C GLU A 128 -13.87 -19.22 -15.62
N GLU A 129 -12.91 -20.14 -15.52
CA GLU A 129 -13.16 -21.45 -14.93
C GLU A 129 -12.89 -21.50 -13.42
N GLY A 130 -12.11 -20.54 -12.92
CA GLY A 130 -11.50 -20.65 -11.61
C GLY A 130 -10.54 -21.84 -11.50
N ARG A 131 -10.15 -22.18 -10.28
CA ARG A 131 -9.26 -23.31 -9.96
C ARG A 131 -9.73 -24.15 -8.77
N SER A 132 -10.90 -23.85 -8.21
CA SER A 132 -11.51 -24.56 -7.05
C SER A 132 -11.75 -26.06 -7.27
N ARG A 133 -11.75 -26.54 -8.52
CA ARG A 133 -11.95 -27.96 -8.90
C ARG A 133 -10.67 -28.79 -8.96
N GLY A 134 -9.68 -28.50 -8.11
CA GLY A 134 -8.49 -29.36 -7.91
C GLY A 134 -7.13 -28.71 -8.20
N ASN A 135 -7.10 -27.47 -8.71
CA ASN A 135 -5.86 -26.75 -9.03
C ASN A 135 -5.67 -25.46 -8.20
N GLY A 136 -6.45 -25.27 -7.13
CA GLY A 136 -6.39 -24.09 -6.27
C GLY A 136 -7.73 -23.78 -5.59
N GLN A 137 -7.86 -22.57 -5.05
CA GLN A 137 -9.09 -22.06 -4.41
C GLN A 137 -9.66 -20.84 -5.14
N MET A 138 -9.14 -20.51 -6.33
CA MET A 138 -9.63 -19.37 -7.11
C MET A 138 -11.05 -19.65 -7.59
N ALA A 139 -11.97 -18.73 -7.30
CA ALA A 139 -13.34 -18.77 -7.81
C ALA A 139 -13.37 -18.41 -9.30
N ALA A 140 -14.37 -18.93 -10.00
CA ALA A 140 -14.72 -18.57 -11.37
C ALA A 140 -15.43 -17.20 -11.42
N ASP A 141 -15.51 -16.62 -12.62
CA ASP A 141 -16.35 -15.46 -12.98
C ASP A 141 -16.14 -14.24 -12.05
N LEU A 142 -14.88 -13.98 -11.66
CA LEU A 142 -14.53 -12.83 -10.82
C LEU A 142 -14.72 -11.49 -11.55
N VAL A 143 -14.55 -11.53 -12.87
CA VAL A 143 -14.84 -10.50 -13.88
C VAL A 143 -15.20 -11.25 -15.18
N GLU A 144 -15.96 -10.61 -16.07
CA GLU A 144 -16.52 -11.28 -17.26
C GLU A 144 -16.31 -10.44 -18.53
N GLY A 145 -16.33 -11.09 -19.70
CA GLY A 145 -16.25 -10.41 -21.00
C GLY A 145 -15.03 -9.51 -21.14
N GLU A 146 -15.26 -8.28 -21.60
CA GLU A 146 -14.19 -7.29 -21.85
C GLU A 146 -13.35 -6.97 -20.59
N ASP A 147 -13.95 -7.06 -19.40
CA ASP A 147 -13.25 -6.85 -18.13
C ASP A 147 -12.24 -7.99 -17.86
N ALA A 148 -12.61 -9.22 -18.18
CA ALA A 148 -11.72 -10.38 -18.04
C ALA A 148 -10.56 -10.31 -19.02
N GLU A 149 -10.84 -9.93 -20.28
CA GLU A 149 -9.80 -9.70 -21.30
C GLU A 149 -8.84 -8.58 -20.89
N ALA A 150 -9.37 -7.49 -20.33
CA ALA A 150 -8.56 -6.37 -19.86
C ALA A 150 -7.61 -6.79 -18.74
N VAL A 151 -8.10 -7.53 -17.74
CA VAL A 151 -7.27 -8.07 -16.65
C VAL A 151 -6.22 -9.04 -17.21
N ALA A 152 -6.61 -9.93 -18.12
CA ALA A 152 -5.69 -10.90 -18.73
C ALA A 152 -4.56 -10.21 -19.52
N ALA A 153 -4.89 -9.22 -20.34
CA ALA A 153 -3.93 -8.42 -21.09
C ALA A 153 -2.97 -7.68 -20.16
N PHE A 154 -3.51 -7.04 -19.12
CA PHE A 154 -2.70 -6.36 -18.11
C PHE A 154 -1.73 -7.32 -17.41
N VAL A 155 -2.20 -8.46 -16.89
CA VAL A 155 -1.36 -9.42 -16.16
C VAL A 155 -0.25 -9.98 -17.03
N ALA A 156 -0.55 -10.35 -18.28
CA ALA A 156 0.45 -10.87 -19.21
C ALA A 156 1.55 -9.84 -19.46
N LYS A 157 1.17 -8.58 -19.76
CA LYS A 157 2.14 -7.51 -19.98
C LYS A 157 2.92 -7.15 -18.72
N ALA A 158 2.23 -7.02 -17.59
CA ALA A 158 2.79 -6.64 -16.31
C ALA A 158 3.84 -7.65 -15.81
N SER A 159 3.56 -8.95 -15.96
CA SER A 159 4.47 -10.03 -15.59
C SER A 159 5.61 -10.25 -16.61
N GLY A 160 5.53 -9.62 -17.78
CA GLY A 160 6.51 -9.79 -18.85
C GLY A 160 6.35 -11.11 -19.62
N ALA A 161 5.16 -11.69 -19.64
CA ALA A 161 4.84 -12.82 -20.50
C ALA A 161 4.88 -12.40 -21.98
N THR A 162 5.52 -13.20 -22.82
CA THR A 162 5.50 -13.03 -24.28
C THR A 162 4.13 -13.42 -24.81
N ARG A 163 3.56 -12.62 -25.72
CA ARG A 163 2.28 -12.96 -26.37
C ARG A 163 2.48 -14.18 -27.26
N GLU A 164 1.98 -15.34 -26.85
CA GLU A 164 1.84 -16.54 -27.70
C GLU A 164 0.43 -17.10 -27.55
#